data_AF-K1RK22-F1
#
_entry.id   AF-K1RK22-F1
#
_cell.length_a   1.000
_cell.length_b   1.000
_cell.length_c   1.000
_cell.angle_alpha   90.00
_cell.angle_beta   90.00
_cell.angle_gamma   90.00
#
_symmetry.space_group_name_H-M   'P 1'
#
loop_
_entity.id
_entity.type
_entity.pdbx_description
1 polymer ?
#
loop_
_entity_poly.entity_id
_entity_poly.type
_entity_poly.pdbx_seq_one_letter_code
_entity_poly.pdbx_strand_id
1 'polypeptide(L)'
;MFDKLRIDYFRGYDSFFKIPIGKTGREGSYSDGVSYGFFDELFKDKTVNPEKLIVEDLGEIREETIALRKKYGFTRQKILQFSIDLDNLYDRDNEEENVLVFPGNHDCNTIYGWYKTLSDDH
;
A
#
# COMPACT_ATOMS: atom_id res chain seq x y z
N MET A 1 -14.24 -12.51 -13.26
CA MET A 1 -12.84 -12.25 -13.64
C MET A 1 -12.66 -10.73 -13.70
N PHE A 2 -11.46 -10.22 -13.43
CA PHE A 2 -11.18 -8.78 -13.31
C PHE A 2 -10.07 -8.35 -14.28
N ASP A 3 -10.14 -7.11 -14.78
CA ASP A 3 -9.11 -6.55 -15.68
C ASP A 3 -7.85 -6.09 -14.92
N LYS A 4 -8.05 -5.63 -13.67
CA LYS A 4 -6.99 -5.27 -12.72
C LYS A 4 -7.27 -5.92 -11.36
N LEU A 5 -6.21 -6.18 -10.61
CA LEU A 5 -6.25 -6.78 -9.28
C LEU A 5 -5.46 -5.91 -8.29
N ARG A 6 -6.10 -5.54 -7.17
CA ARG A 6 -5.41 -4.94 -6.02
C ARG A 6 -4.86 -6.05 -5.14
N ILE A 7 -3.59 -5.92 -4.74
CA ILE A 7 -2.90 -6.77 -3.77
C ILE A 7 -2.86 -6.01 -2.45
N ASP A 8 -3.68 -6.46 -1.51
CA ASP A 8 -3.72 -5.93 -0.15
C ASP A 8 -2.50 -6.41 0.63
N TYR A 9 -1.99 -5.57 1.52
CA TYR A 9 -0.84 -5.85 2.36
C TYR A 9 0.40 -6.28 1.55
N PHE A 10 0.73 -5.52 0.49
CA PHE A 10 1.85 -5.85 -0.41
C PHE A 10 3.19 -6.02 0.31
N ARG A 11 3.39 -5.28 1.40
CA ARG A 11 4.58 -5.43 2.25
C ARG A 11 4.81 -6.85 2.73
N GLY A 12 3.76 -7.68 2.85
CA GLY A 12 3.86 -9.08 3.25
C GLY A 12 4.73 -9.94 2.32
N TYR A 13 4.91 -9.53 1.05
CA TYR A 13 5.85 -10.18 0.14
C TYR A 13 7.30 -9.88 0.49
N ASP A 14 7.61 -8.68 0.97
CA ASP A 14 8.94 -8.32 1.48
C ASP A 14 9.15 -8.85 2.91
N SER A 15 8.24 -8.53 3.82
CA SER A 15 8.25 -8.98 5.21
C SER A 15 6.85 -8.98 5.81
N PHE A 16 6.53 -10.02 6.58
CA PHE A 16 5.23 -10.18 7.22
C PHE A 16 5.36 -10.33 8.73
N PHE A 17 4.34 -9.88 9.45
CA PHE A 17 4.29 -10.01 10.91
C PHE A 17 3.64 -11.34 11.27
N LYS A 18 4.39 -12.21 11.98
CA LYS A 18 3.90 -13.51 12.44
C LYS A 18 3.62 -13.48 13.94
N ILE A 19 2.50 -14.05 14.34
CA ILE A 19 2.08 -14.17 15.74
C ILE A 19 1.95 -15.66 16.07
N PRO A 20 2.63 -16.18 17.11
CA PRO A 20 2.46 -17.57 17.52
C PRO A 20 1.00 -17.88 17.91
N ILE A 21 0.55 -19.11 17.68
CA ILE A 21 -0.80 -19.55 18.04
C ILE A 21 -1.03 -19.33 19.54
N GLY A 22 -2.18 -18.74 19.89
CA GLY A 22 -2.56 -18.46 21.28
C GLY A 22 -1.92 -17.20 21.87
N LYS A 23 -1.21 -16.39 21.07
CA LYS A 23 -0.59 -15.13 21.51
C LYS A 23 -1.29 -13.91 20.95
N THR A 24 -0.98 -12.75 21.51
CA THR A 24 -1.51 -11.46 21.03
C THR A 24 -0.57 -10.80 20.02
N GLY A 25 -1.07 -9.78 19.30
CA GLY A 25 -0.26 -9.02 18.34
C GLY A 25 1.01 -8.39 18.91
N ARG A 26 1.06 -8.15 20.24
CA ARG A 26 2.26 -7.61 20.89
C ARG A 26 3.42 -8.61 20.98
N GLU A 27 3.13 -9.90 20.88
CA GLU A 27 4.10 -11.00 20.99
C GLU A 27 4.54 -11.53 19.62
N GLY A 28 4.17 -10.85 18.55
CA GLY A 28 4.61 -11.20 17.21
C GLY A 28 5.99 -10.67 16.87
N SER A 29 6.48 -11.08 15.69
CA SER A 29 7.76 -10.62 15.14
C SER A 29 7.67 -10.56 13.63
N TYR A 30 8.51 -9.73 13.02
CA TYR A 30 8.65 -9.73 11.56
C TYR A 30 9.45 -10.95 11.10
N SER A 31 9.16 -11.39 9.88
CA SER A 31 9.94 -12.38 9.16
C SER A 31 10.01 -12.00 7.69
N ASP A 32 11.11 -12.33 7.04
CA ASP A 32 11.30 -12.06 5.63
C ASP A 32 10.34 -12.90 4.79
N GLY A 33 9.77 -12.28 3.77
CA GLY A 33 8.97 -12.91 2.74
C GLY A 33 9.84 -13.40 1.57
N VAL A 34 9.16 -13.93 0.55
CA VAL A 34 9.83 -14.46 -0.66
C VAL A 34 10.31 -13.33 -1.58
N SER A 35 9.72 -12.15 -1.44
CA SER A 35 10.08 -10.91 -2.14
C SER A 35 10.19 -11.14 -3.64
N TYR A 36 11.34 -10.81 -4.22
CA TYR A 36 11.65 -10.98 -5.64
C TYR A 36 11.37 -12.40 -6.17
N GLY A 37 11.65 -13.45 -5.39
CA GLY A 37 11.51 -14.83 -5.86
C GLY A 37 10.09 -15.19 -6.27
N PHE A 38 9.08 -14.64 -5.60
CA PHE A 38 7.68 -14.87 -5.94
C PHE A 38 7.32 -14.22 -7.28
N PHE A 39 7.67 -12.94 -7.44
CA PHE A 39 7.32 -12.17 -8.63
C PHE A 39 8.14 -12.58 -9.86
N ASP A 40 9.42 -12.93 -9.66
CA ASP A 40 10.26 -13.47 -10.73
C ASP A 40 9.69 -14.80 -11.27
N GLU A 41 9.13 -15.66 -10.41
CA GLU A 41 8.44 -16.88 -10.83
C GLU A 41 7.10 -16.57 -11.51
N LEU A 42 6.28 -15.69 -10.91
CA LEU A 42 4.97 -15.31 -11.43
C LEU A 42 5.04 -14.77 -12.86
N PHE A 43 6.01 -13.90 -13.14
CA PHE A 43 6.16 -13.26 -14.46
C PHE A 43 6.89 -14.13 -15.51
N LYS A 44 7.22 -15.39 -15.17
CA LYS A 44 7.51 -16.40 -16.19
C LYS A 44 6.26 -16.73 -17.00
N ASP A 45 5.09 -16.71 -16.38
CA ASP A 45 3.81 -16.78 -17.10
C ASP A 45 3.54 -15.45 -17.81
N LYS A 46 3.62 -15.47 -19.14
CA LYS A 46 3.44 -14.28 -19.99
C LYS A 46 2.00 -13.80 -20.09
N THR A 47 1.05 -14.54 -19.53
CA THR A 47 -0.34 -14.08 -19.41
C THR A 47 -0.56 -13.12 -18.24
N VAL A 48 0.38 -13.07 -17.29
CA VAL A 48 0.36 -12.17 -16.12
C VAL A 48 1.27 -10.97 -16.39
N ASN A 49 0.69 -9.76 -16.33
CA ASN A 49 1.43 -8.52 -16.55
C ASN A 49 1.41 -7.64 -15.27
N PRO A 50 2.56 -7.13 -14.80
CA PRO A 50 2.64 -6.16 -13.70
C PRO A 50 1.66 -5.00 -13.78
N GLU A 51 1.35 -4.49 -14.98
CA GLU A 51 0.44 -3.35 -15.18
C GLU A 51 -1.01 -3.62 -14.74
N LYS A 52 -1.37 -4.90 -14.60
CA LYS A 52 -2.69 -5.32 -14.12
C LYS A 52 -2.76 -5.38 -12.59
N LEU A 53 -1.62 -5.24 -11.91
CA LEU A 53 -1.53 -5.29 -10.46
C LEU A 53 -1.45 -3.88 -9.88
N ILE A 54 -2.26 -3.63 -8.87
CA ILE A 54 -2.21 -2.44 -8.03
C ILE A 54 -1.79 -2.91 -6.64
N VAL A 55 -0.82 -2.25 -6.02
CA VAL A 55 -0.33 -2.65 -4.70
C VAL A 55 -0.78 -1.67 -3.62
N GLU A 56 -1.24 -2.22 -2.51
CA GLU A 56 -1.48 -1.45 -1.29
C GLU A 56 -0.20 -1.48 -0.43
N ASP A 57 0.46 -0.31 -0.34
CA ASP A 57 1.66 -0.07 0.46
C ASP A 57 1.46 1.09 1.45
N LEU A 58 0.37 1.06 2.22
CA LEU A 58 0.04 2.10 3.19
C LEU A 58 0.73 1.90 4.55
N GLY A 59 0.90 2.99 5.29
CA GLY A 59 1.48 2.99 6.63
C GLY A 59 3.01 3.08 6.63
N GLU A 60 3.63 2.56 7.69
CA GLU A 60 5.09 2.53 7.81
C GLU A 60 5.66 1.39 6.97
N ILE A 61 6.29 1.76 5.86
CA ILE A 61 6.82 0.83 4.87
C ILE A 61 8.35 0.89 4.85
N ARG A 62 8.98 -0.28 4.81
CA ARG A 62 10.43 -0.44 4.69
C ARG A 62 10.94 -0.03 3.31
N GLU A 63 12.17 0.44 3.22
CA GLU A 63 12.83 0.78 1.95
C GLU A 63 12.88 -0.41 0.98
N GLU A 64 13.01 -1.63 1.49
CA GLU A 64 13.04 -2.86 0.70
C GLU A 64 11.69 -3.16 0.04
N THR A 65 10.57 -2.87 0.73
CA THR A 65 9.23 -2.97 0.13
C THR A 65 9.07 -1.93 -1.00
N ILE A 66 9.57 -0.70 -0.81
CA ILE A 66 9.55 0.34 -1.85
C ILE A 66 10.40 -0.08 -3.05
N ALA A 67 11.60 -0.62 -2.81
CA ALA A 67 12.47 -1.13 -3.87
C ALA A 67 11.82 -2.29 -4.64
N LEU A 68 11.14 -3.20 -3.93
CA LEU A 68 10.38 -4.31 -4.52
C LEU A 68 9.27 -3.80 -5.46
N ARG A 69 8.48 -2.83 -4.98
CA ARG A 69 7.44 -2.17 -5.80
C ARG A 69 8.05 -1.54 -7.06
N LYS A 70 9.09 -0.73 -6.88
CA LYS A 70 9.75 0.01 -7.98
C LYS A 70 10.37 -0.91 -9.01
N LYS A 71 10.98 -2.03 -8.59
CA LYS A 71 11.58 -3.03 -9.50
C LYS A 71 10.58 -3.57 -10.52
N TYR A 72 9.35 -3.88 -10.09
CA TYR A 72 8.33 -4.45 -10.98
C TYR A 72 7.40 -3.38 -11.58
N GLY A 73 7.60 -2.10 -11.27
CA GLY A 73 6.81 -0.99 -11.81
C GLY A 73 5.34 -1.02 -11.38
N PHE A 74 5.03 -1.55 -10.19
CA PHE A 74 3.64 -1.63 -9.75
C PHE A 74 3.04 -0.24 -9.49
N THR A 75 1.77 -0.09 -9.85
CA THR A 75 0.97 1.08 -9.45
C THR A 75 0.66 0.98 -7.96
N ARG A 76 1.01 2.00 -7.16
CA ARG A 76 0.64 2.03 -5.74
C ARG A 76 -0.66 2.76 -5.48
N GLN A 77 -1.30 2.42 -4.37
CA GLN A 77 -2.41 3.17 -3.81
C GLN A 77 -1.91 4.35 -2.98
N LYS A 78 -2.60 5.49 -3.09
CA LYS A 78 -2.43 6.64 -2.19
C LYS A 78 -3.77 7.11 -1.64
N ILE A 79 -3.80 7.44 -0.35
CA ILE A 79 -4.99 7.94 0.34
C ILE A 79 -4.77 9.40 0.73
N LEU A 80 -5.62 10.30 0.21
CA LEU A 80 -5.54 11.74 0.49
C LEU A 80 -5.80 12.05 1.96
N GLN A 81 -6.78 11.39 2.60
CA GLN A 81 -7.03 11.55 4.05
C GLN A 81 -5.79 11.34 4.94
N PHE A 82 -4.75 10.64 4.45
CA PHE A 82 -3.50 10.40 5.18
C PHE A 82 -2.34 11.30 4.76
N SER A 83 -2.43 11.95 3.59
CA SER A 83 -1.28 12.59 2.93
C SER A 83 -1.48 14.07 2.59
N ILE A 84 -2.72 14.54 2.51
CA ILE A 84 -3.01 15.93 2.16
C ILE A 84 -2.58 16.89 3.28
N ASP A 85 -1.82 17.90 2.93
CA ASP A 85 -1.55 19.06 3.78
C ASP A 85 -2.70 20.06 3.59
N LEU A 86 -3.59 20.16 4.57
CA LEU A 86 -4.76 21.02 4.50
C LEU A 86 -4.42 22.51 4.59
N ASP A 87 -3.35 22.86 5.32
CA ASP A 87 -2.97 24.26 5.55
C ASP A 87 -2.41 24.90 4.26
N ASN A 88 -1.67 24.10 3.49
CA ASN A 88 -1.06 24.52 2.23
C ASN A 88 -1.83 24.07 0.99
N LEU A 89 -2.92 23.30 1.16
CA LEU A 89 -3.66 22.62 0.10
C LEU A 89 -2.74 21.86 -0.87
N TYR A 90 -1.69 21.25 -0.32
CA TYR A 90 -0.61 20.64 -1.08
C TYR A 90 -0.54 19.14 -0.81
N ASP A 91 -0.32 18.39 -1.88
CA ASP A 91 -0.07 16.96 -1.79
C ASP A 91 1.42 16.69 -1.98
N ARG A 92 2.09 16.35 -0.87
CA ARG A 92 3.55 16.18 -0.80
C ARG A 92 4.11 15.10 -1.73
N ASP A 93 3.28 14.15 -2.12
CA ASP A 93 3.67 12.94 -2.86
C ASP A 93 3.31 13.02 -4.37
N ASN A 94 3.23 14.22 -4.96
CA ASN A 94 2.78 14.42 -6.34
C ASN A 94 3.81 14.02 -7.43
N GLU A 95 5.01 13.58 -7.06
CA GLU A 95 6.14 13.39 -8.00
C GLU A 95 6.39 11.92 -8.43
N GLU A 96 5.64 10.93 -7.92
CA GLU A 96 5.82 9.53 -8.36
C GLU A 96 4.93 9.17 -9.57
N GLU A 97 5.54 8.76 -10.68
CA GLU A 97 4.84 8.17 -11.82
C GLU A 97 4.34 6.75 -11.44
N ASN A 98 3.04 6.49 -11.61
CA ASN A 98 2.27 5.27 -11.26
C ASN A 98 1.67 5.24 -9.84
N VAL A 99 0.85 6.24 -9.54
CA VAL A 99 0.03 6.28 -8.32
C VAL A 99 -1.46 6.30 -8.68
N LEU A 100 -2.25 5.48 -7.98
CA LEU A 100 -3.71 5.53 -7.99
C LEU A 100 -4.18 6.23 -6.71
N VAL A 101 -4.67 7.46 -6.86
CA VAL A 101 -5.07 8.33 -5.75
C VAL A 101 -6.55 8.13 -5.41
N PHE A 102 -6.84 7.92 -4.13
CA PHE A 102 -8.20 7.89 -3.59
C PHE A 102 -8.37 8.95 -2.51
N PRO A 103 -9.54 9.59 -2.40
CA PRO A 103 -9.88 10.43 -1.26
C PRO A 103 -9.78 9.64 0.07
N GLY A 104 -10.29 8.40 0.07
CA GLY A 104 -10.24 7.41 1.15
C GLY A 104 -10.56 6.01 0.57
N ASN A 105 -10.27 4.94 1.29
CA ASN A 105 -10.73 3.58 0.94
C ASN A 105 -11.93 3.17 1.83
N HIS A 106 -12.30 1.89 1.78
CA HIS A 106 -13.41 1.34 2.58
C HIS A 106 -13.12 1.26 4.08
N ASP A 107 -11.85 1.38 4.50
CA ASP A 107 -11.45 1.45 5.92
C ASP A 107 -11.46 2.89 6.44
N CYS A 108 -11.56 3.88 5.53
CA CYS A 108 -11.58 5.29 5.87
C CYS A 108 -13.01 5.76 6.19
N ASN A 109 -13.10 6.86 6.94
CA ASN A 109 -14.35 7.62 7.00
C ASN A 109 -14.72 8.15 5.60
N THR A 110 -16.00 8.39 5.37
CA THR A 110 -16.42 9.24 4.23
C THR A 110 -15.75 10.60 4.34
N ILE A 111 -15.55 11.32 3.23
CA ILE A 111 -14.91 12.63 3.26
C ILE A 111 -15.63 13.62 4.19
N TYR A 112 -16.97 13.59 4.20
CA TYR A 112 -17.75 14.41 5.12
C TYR A 112 -17.56 13.99 6.59
N GLY A 113 -17.53 12.68 6.85
CA GLY A 113 -17.26 12.16 8.20
C GLY A 113 -15.87 12.54 8.69
N TRP A 114 -14.85 12.38 7.85
CA TRP A 114 -13.49 12.79 8.13
C TRP A 114 -13.37 14.30 8.37
N TYR A 115 -13.97 15.12 7.50
CA TYR A 115 -14.01 16.58 7.67
C TYR A 115 -14.56 17.00 9.03
N LYS A 116 -15.60 16.31 9.53
CA LYS A 116 -16.18 16.58 10.86
C LYS A 116 -15.28 16.19 12.04
N THR A 117 -14.21 15.43 11.79
CA THR A 117 -13.20 15.08 12.80
C THR A 117 -12.00 16.03 12.81
N LEU A 118 -11.88 16.91 11.82
CA LEU A 118 -10.82 17.92 11.78
C LEU A 118 -11.05 18.96 12.88
N SER A 119 -9.97 19.45 13.47
CA SER A 119 -10.01 20.58 14.41
C SER A 119 -10.36 21.87 13.67
N ASP A 120 -10.93 22.83 14.41
CA ASP A 120 -11.25 24.17 13.88
C ASP A 120 -10.01 24.96 13.40
N ASP A 121 -8.81 24.47 13.72
CA ASP A 121 -7.52 25.05 13.31
C ASP A 121 -7.13 24.74 11.84
N HIS A 122 -7.93 23.93 11.13
CA HIS A 122 -7.80 23.61 9.70
C HIS A 122 -9.01 24.12 8.91
#